data_AF-A0A9E9P2R2-F1
#
_entry.id   AF-A0A9E9P2R2-F1
#
_cell.length_a   1.000
_cell.length_b   1.000
_cell.length_c   1.000
_cell.angle_alpha   90.00
_cell.angle_beta   90.00
_cell.angle_gamma   90.00
#
_symmetry.space_group_name_H-M   'P 1'
#
loop_
_entity.id
_entity.type
_entity.pdbx_description
1 polymer ?
#
loop_
_entity_poly.entity_id
_entity_poly.type
_entity_poly.pdbx_seq_one_letter_code
_entity_poly.pdbx_strand_id
1 'polypeptide(L)'
;MNRSKSKAQLSKEQQELVDIKNTLGLRHQDFAIMLDIGLPRLSSYTYGRTASVPADVMKTARQLLAENSKMSMQIREKFARPMSEILDEWAEKLGTRSDAQLAALLGVVSMTINRWKKNETRPDLSALNRYDRIVELIVNNTRVRK
;
A
#
# COMPACT_ATOMS: atom_id res chain seq x y z
N MET A 1 2.12 3.51 -37.28
CA MET A 1 0.89 4.07 -36.68
C MET A 1 0.89 3.76 -35.19
N ASN A 2 1.19 4.76 -34.36
CA ASN A 2 1.22 4.63 -32.90
C ASN A 2 -0.11 5.15 -32.35
N ARG A 3 -1.02 4.26 -31.91
CA ARG A 3 -2.29 4.68 -31.29
C ARG A 3 -2.01 5.13 -29.86
N SER A 4 -1.84 6.43 -29.64
CA SER A 4 -2.09 7.05 -28.35
C SER A 4 -3.56 6.85 -28.01
N LYS A 5 -3.87 5.85 -27.18
CA LYS A 5 -5.22 5.66 -26.64
C LYS A 5 -5.54 6.88 -25.79
N SER A 6 -6.56 7.64 -26.19
CA SER A 6 -7.22 8.61 -25.31
C SER A 6 -7.57 7.89 -24.00
N LYS A 7 -7.31 8.52 -22.85
CA LYS A 7 -7.85 8.02 -21.58
C LYS A 7 -9.37 7.98 -21.75
N ALA A 8 -9.96 6.79 -21.79
CA ALA A 8 -11.40 6.65 -21.79
C ALA A 8 -11.93 7.36 -20.54
N GLN A 9 -12.93 8.22 -20.70
CA GLN A 9 -13.60 8.86 -19.58
C GLN A 9 -14.33 7.78 -18.80
N LEU A 10 -13.96 7.60 -17.52
CA LEU A 10 -14.58 6.60 -16.67
C LEU A 10 -16.03 6.97 -16.37
N SER A 11 -16.91 5.97 -16.34
CA SER A 11 -18.25 6.11 -15.75
C SER A 11 -18.16 6.45 -14.26
N LYS A 12 -19.27 6.90 -13.67
CA LYS A 12 -19.32 7.25 -12.24
C LYS A 12 -18.94 6.06 -11.36
N GLU A 13 -19.44 4.86 -11.66
CA GLU A 13 -19.15 3.65 -10.90
C GLU A 13 -17.69 3.21 -11.05
N GLN A 14 -17.11 3.36 -12.25
CA GLN A 14 -15.69 3.05 -12.47
C GLN A 14 -14.78 4.01 -11.72
N GLN A 15 -15.11 5.31 -11.72
CA GLN A 15 -14.38 6.31 -10.95
C GLN A 15 -14.48 6.02 -9.45
N GLU A 16 -15.69 5.74 -8.95
CA GLU A 16 -15.91 5.39 -7.55
C GLU A 16 -15.11 4.14 -7.13
N LEU A 17 -15.08 3.10 -7.97
CA LEU A 17 -14.28 1.90 -7.70
C LEU A 17 -12.78 2.21 -7.59
N VAL A 18 -12.26 3.10 -8.43
CA VAL A 18 -10.87 3.59 -8.36
C VAL A 18 -10.62 4.36 -7.08
N ASP A 19 -11.54 5.24 -6.70
CA ASP A 19 -11.42 6.07 -5.51
C ASP A 19 -11.48 5.23 -4.23
N ILE A 20 -12.36 4.21 -4.17
CA ILE A 20 -12.39 3.23 -3.08
C ILE A 20 -11.05 2.52 -2.96
N LYS A 21 -10.50 1.98 -4.04
CA LYS A 21 -9.19 1.30 -4.02
C LYS A 21 -8.10 2.20 -3.45
N ASN A 22 -8.06 3.45 -3.91
CA ASN A 22 -7.06 4.43 -3.48
C ASN A 22 -7.26 4.82 -2.01
N THR A 23 -8.51 4.98 -1.58
CA THR A 23 -8.88 5.25 -0.19
C THR A 23 -8.61 4.07 0.73
N LEU A 24 -8.61 2.84 0.22
CA LEU A 24 -8.19 1.68 0.98
C LEU A 24 -6.66 1.50 0.97
N GLY A 25 -5.95 2.14 0.03
CA GLY A 25 -4.50 2.01 -0.12
C GLY A 25 -4.06 0.64 -0.62
N LEU A 26 -4.97 -0.11 -1.28
CA LEU A 26 -4.73 -1.49 -1.69
C LEU A 26 -4.01 -1.58 -3.04
N ARG A 27 -3.19 -2.61 -3.18
CA ARG A 27 -2.65 -3.00 -4.49
C ARG A 27 -3.78 -3.57 -5.35
N HIS A 28 -3.62 -3.48 -6.67
CA HIS A 28 -4.64 -3.91 -7.62
C HIS A 28 -4.98 -5.40 -7.47
N GLN A 29 -3.96 -6.24 -7.26
CA GLN A 29 -4.14 -7.68 -7.00
C GLN A 29 -4.95 -7.95 -5.73
N ASP A 30 -4.59 -7.31 -4.62
CA ASP A 30 -5.25 -7.53 -3.34
C ASP A 30 -6.71 -7.07 -3.41
N PHE A 31 -6.98 -5.93 -4.05
CA PHE A 31 -8.33 -5.43 -4.22
C PHE A 31 -9.19 -6.35 -5.10
N ALA A 32 -8.62 -6.92 -6.17
CA ALA A 32 -9.32 -7.89 -7.01
C ALA A 32 -9.72 -9.14 -6.20
N ILE A 33 -8.82 -9.65 -5.36
CA ILE A 33 -9.09 -10.78 -4.45
C ILE A 33 -10.21 -10.43 -3.48
N MET A 34 -10.18 -9.26 -2.85
CA MET A 34 -11.21 -8.84 -1.88
C MET A 34 -12.58 -8.63 -2.52
N LEU A 35 -12.63 -8.29 -3.81
CA LEU A 35 -13.87 -8.18 -4.59
C LEU A 35 -14.33 -9.53 -5.16
N ASP A 36 -13.59 -10.61 -4.94
CA ASP A 36 -13.80 -11.93 -5.52
C ASP A 36 -13.87 -11.91 -7.07
N ILE A 37 -12.96 -11.16 -7.69
CA ILE A 37 -12.84 -11.08 -9.16
C ILE A 37 -11.39 -11.27 -9.62
N GLY A 38 -11.22 -11.71 -10.86
CA GLY A 38 -9.91 -11.78 -11.49
C GLY A 38 -9.29 -10.40 -11.73
N LEU A 39 -7.96 -10.29 -11.57
CA LEU A 39 -7.21 -9.06 -11.88
C LEU A 39 -7.53 -8.48 -13.28
N PRO A 40 -7.63 -9.28 -14.36
CA PRO A 40 -7.96 -8.74 -15.69
C PRO A 40 -9.34 -8.07 -15.74
N ARG A 41 -10.30 -8.58 -14.93
CA ARG A 41 -11.65 -8.02 -14.82
C ARG A 41 -11.62 -6.69 -14.09
N LEU A 42 -10.94 -6.63 -12.93
CA LEU A 42 -10.73 -5.36 -12.21
C LEU A 42 -10.07 -4.31 -13.12
N SER A 43 -9.00 -4.68 -13.83
CA SER A 43 -8.31 -3.77 -14.75
C SER A 43 -9.23 -3.26 -15.86
N SER A 44 -10.12 -4.10 -16.38
CA SER A 44 -11.09 -3.67 -17.41
C SER A 44 -12.04 -2.60 -16.88
N TYR A 45 -12.49 -2.72 -15.62
CA TYR A 45 -13.30 -1.70 -14.96
C TYR A 45 -12.51 -0.40 -14.74
N THR A 46 -11.32 -0.47 -14.15
CA THR A 46 -10.54 0.71 -13.76
C THR A 46 -9.93 1.46 -14.95
N TYR A 47 -9.86 0.83 -16.12
CA TYR A 47 -9.40 1.46 -17.37
C TYR A 47 -10.54 1.83 -18.32
N GLY A 48 -11.81 1.73 -17.90
CA GLY A 48 -12.95 2.15 -18.72
C GLY A 48 -13.18 1.27 -19.96
N ARG A 49 -12.78 -0.01 -19.91
CA ARG A 49 -12.94 -0.96 -21.02
C ARG A 49 -14.32 -1.61 -21.06
N THR A 50 -15.12 -1.38 -20.03
CA THR A 50 -16.52 -1.80 -19.92
C THR A 50 -17.42 -0.58 -19.86
N ALA A 51 -18.73 -0.76 -20.10
CA ALA A 51 -19.70 0.33 -20.00
C ALA A 51 -19.84 0.87 -18.56
N SER A 52 -19.82 -0.02 -17.56
CA SER A 52 -19.88 0.31 -16.13
C SER A 52 -19.35 -0.87 -15.29
N VAL A 53 -19.49 -0.80 -13.97
CA VAL A 53 -19.16 -1.84 -12.98
C VAL A 53 -20.45 -2.51 -12.49
N PRO A 54 -20.51 -3.86 -12.43
CA PRO A 54 -21.64 -4.57 -11.84
C PRO A 54 -21.99 -4.13 -10.42
N ALA A 55 -23.28 -4.11 -10.10
CA ALA A 55 -23.79 -3.57 -8.83
C ALA A 55 -23.36 -4.38 -7.59
N ASP A 56 -23.21 -5.69 -7.73
CA ASP A 56 -22.65 -6.60 -6.73
C ASP A 56 -21.19 -6.26 -6.40
N VAL A 57 -20.35 -6.03 -7.43
CA VAL A 57 -18.96 -5.60 -7.25
C VAL A 57 -18.90 -4.25 -6.53
N MET A 58 -19.74 -3.29 -6.91
CA MET A 58 -19.81 -1.98 -6.25
C MET A 58 -20.29 -2.10 -4.80
N LYS A 59 -21.25 -2.98 -4.51
CA LYS A 59 -21.73 -3.24 -3.15
C LYS A 59 -20.59 -3.77 -2.28
N THR A 60 -19.84 -4.76 -2.75
CA THR A 60 -18.68 -5.31 -2.02
C THR A 60 -17.61 -4.25 -1.83
N ALA A 61 -17.30 -3.45 -2.86
CA ALA A 61 -16.32 -2.37 -2.76
C ALA A 61 -16.69 -1.32 -1.68
N ARG A 62 -17.95 -0.89 -1.64
CA ARG A 62 -18.46 0.06 -0.64
C ARG A 62 -18.46 -0.53 0.77
N GLN A 63 -18.78 -1.81 0.91
CA GLN A 63 -18.70 -2.51 2.19
C GLN A 63 -17.25 -2.56 2.71
N LEU A 64 -16.29 -2.93 1.85
CA LEU A 64 -14.87 -2.90 2.19
C LEU A 64 -14.41 -1.52 2.64
N LEU A 65 -14.88 -0.45 1.96
CA LEU A 65 -14.60 0.92 2.35
C LEU A 65 -15.15 1.23 3.75
N ALA A 66 -16.43 0.91 4.01
CA ALA A 66 -17.07 1.17 5.29
C ALA A 66 -16.33 0.48 6.46
N GLU A 67 -15.92 -0.77 6.25
CA GLU A 67 -15.24 -1.58 7.27
C GLU A 67 -13.79 -1.16 7.52
N ASN A 68 -13.07 -0.68 6.50
CA ASN A 68 -11.61 -0.51 6.57
C ASN A 68 -11.14 0.95 6.44
N SER A 69 -12.01 1.90 6.07
CA SER A 69 -11.64 3.30 5.82
C SER A 69 -10.87 3.95 6.98
N LYS A 70 -11.32 3.75 8.23
CA LYS A 70 -10.66 4.30 9.41
C LYS A 70 -9.24 3.75 9.59
N MET A 71 -9.06 2.44 9.43
CA MET A 71 -7.75 1.80 9.54
C MET A 71 -6.82 2.28 8.42
N SER A 72 -7.31 2.35 7.18
CA SER A 72 -6.54 2.86 6.04
C SER A 72 -6.15 4.33 6.22
N MET A 73 -7.01 5.15 6.82
CA MET A 73 -6.74 6.55 7.14
C MET A 73 -5.64 6.67 8.20
N GLN A 74 -5.71 5.90 9.29
CA GLN A 74 -4.67 5.87 10.32
C GLN A 74 -3.30 5.43 9.78
N ILE A 75 -3.27 4.40 8.91
CA ILE A 75 -2.02 3.95 8.27
C ILE A 75 -1.46 5.07 7.37
N ARG A 76 -2.32 5.74 6.58
CA ARG A 76 -1.90 6.88 5.77
C ARG A 76 -1.29 7.99 6.61
N GLU A 77 -1.97 8.39 7.68
CA GLU A 77 -1.51 9.45 8.59
C GLU A 77 -0.20 9.07 9.28
N LYS A 78 -0.08 7.84 9.81
CA LYS A 78 1.15 7.32 10.44
C LYS A 78 2.38 7.44 9.53
N PHE A 79 2.16 7.26 8.23
CA PHE A 79 3.21 7.28 7.22
C PHE A 79 3.19 8.55 6.35
N ALA A 80 2.46 9.61 6.72
CA ALA A 80 2.36 10.86 5.97
C ALA A 80 3.60 11.76 6.14
N ARG A 81 4.79 11.20 5.94
CA ARG A 81 6.10 11.84 6.11
C ARG A 81 7.16 11.17 5.23
N PRO A 82 8.32 11.79 4.97
CA PRO A 82 9.40 11.23 4.17
C PRO A 82 9.81 9.81 4.58
N MET A 83 10.27 9.01 3.61
CA MET A 83 10.71 7.63 3.88
C MET A 83 11.96 7.60 4.77
N SER A 84 12.83 8.59 4.62
CA SER A 84 14.01 8.77 5.48
C SER A 84 13.64 8.90 6.96
N GLU A 85 12.64 9.73 7.29
CA GLU A 85 12.19 9.93 8.67
C GLU A 85 11.58 8.66 9.28
N ILE A 86 10.85 7.88 8.47
CA ILE A 86 10.31 6.58 8.91
C ILE A 86 11.45 5.60 9.20
N LEU A 87 12.48 5.58 8.34
CA LEU A 87 13.65 4.73 8.55
C LEU A 87 14.45 5.12 9.78
N ASP A 88 14.62 6.42 10.03
CA ASP A 88 15.32 6.91 11.20
C ASP A 88 14.59 6.50 12.48
N GLU A 89 13.26 6.63 12.53
CA GLU A 89 12.46 6.14 13.66
C GLU A 89 12.60 4.61 13.84
N TRP A 90 12.57 3.84 12.76
CA TRP A 90 12.75 2.39 12.85
C TRP A 90 14.17 2.03 13.34
N ALA A 91 15.20 2.73 12.88
CA ALA A 91 16.57 2.53 13.31
C ALA A 91 16.74 2.84 14.80
N GLU A 92 16.15 3.94 15.28
CA GLU A 92 16.11 4.32 16.69
C GLU A 92 15.40 3.26 17.54
N LYS A 93 14.20 2.83 17.14
CA LYS A 93 13.42 1.78 17.81
C LYS A 93 14.21 0.47 17.93
N LEU A 94 14.90 0.09 16.86
CA LEU A 94 15.71 -1.12 16.80
C LEU A 94 17.09 -0.98 17.46
N GLY A 95 17.47 0.23 17.87
CA GLY A 95 18.78 0.51 18.47
C GLY A 95 19.96 0.29 17.52
N THR A 96 19.77 0.46 16.21
CA THR A 96 20.81 0.28 15.20
C THR A 96 21.16 1.59 14.51
N ARG A 97 22.45 1.78 14.20
CA ARG A 97 22.94 2.85 13.32
C ARG A 97 23.52 2.30 12.01
N SER A 98 23.48 0.98 11.83
CA SER A 98 24.08 0.29 10.68
C SER A 98 23.01 -0.02 9.63
N ASP A 99 23.21 0.50 8.42
CA ASP A 99 22.31 0.24 7.28
C ASP A 99 22.25 -1.24 6.93
N ALA A 100 23.37 -1.96 7.07
CA ALA A 100 23.43 -3.39 6.85
C ALA A 100 22.58 -4.16 7.87
N GLN A 101 22.65 -3.75 9.15
CA GLN A 101 21.85 -4.37 10.21
C GLN A 101 20.36 -4.03 10.05
N LEU A 102 20.03 -2.77 9.72
CA LEU A 102 18.65 -2.36 9.46
C LEU A 102 18.07 -3.11 8.25
N ALA A 103 18.85 -3.29 7.19
CA ALA A 103 18.47 -4.08 6.03
C ALA A 103 18.17 -5.54 6.40
N ALA A 104 19.06 -6.16 7.18
CA ALA A 104 18.88 -7.54 7.66
C ALA A 104 17.62 -7.69 8.52
N LEU A 105 17.37 -6.77 9.46
CA LEU A 105 16.19 -6.80 10.34
C LEU A 105 14.88 -6.61 9.57
N LEU A 106 14.89 -5.79 8.53
CA LEU A 106 13.71 -5.54 7.67
C LEU A 106 13.57 -6.57 6.54
N GLY A 107 14.54 -7.48 6.35
CA GLY A 107 14.51 -8.47 5.28
C GLY A 107 14.69 -7.88 3.88
N VAL A 108 15.44 -6.79 3.75
CA VAL A 108 15.76 -6.14 2.47
C VAL A 108 17.28 -6.06 2.26
N VAL A 109 17.70 -5.67 1.05
CA VAL A 109 19.12 -5.44 0.76
C VAL A 109 19.55 -4.02 1.13
N SER A 110 20.83 -3.81 1.46
CA SER A 110 21.36 -2.49 1.87
C SER A 110 21.15 -1.39 0.83
N MET A 111 21.16 -1.75 -0.47
CA MET A 111 20.84 -0.81 -1.55
C MET A 111 19.44 -0.21 -1.41
N THR A 112 18.46 -1.02 -0.98
CA THR A 112 17.09 -0.56 -0.74
C THR A 112 17.03 0.45 0.39
N ILE A 113 17.74 0.19 1.50
CA ILE A 113 17.87 1.13 2.61
C ILE A 113 18.50 2.44 2.13
N ASN A 114 19.57 2.38 1.33
CA ASN A 114 20.22 3.57 0.79
C ASN A 114 19.26 4.45 -0.04
N ARG A 115 18.48 3.83 -0.94
CA ARG A 115 17.48 4.54 -1.77
C ARG A 115 16.37 5.15 -0.92
N TRP A 116 15.89 4.42 0.09
CA TRP A 116 14.86 4.90 1.00
C TRP A 116 15.34 6.08 1.86
N LYS A 117 16.59 6.04 2.36
CA LYS A 117 17.20 7.17 3.09
C LYS A 117 17.32 8.44 2.25
N LYS A 118 17.55 8.29 0.96
CA LYS A 118 17.59 9.41 0.01
C LYS A 118 16.21 9.82 -0.51
N ASN A 119 15.14 9.19 -0.04
CA ASN A 119 13.78 9.37 -0.54
C ASN A 119 13.61 9.12 -2.06
N GLU A 120 14.53 8.37 -2.69
CA GLU A 120 14.48 8.05 -4.13
C GLU A 120 13.37 7.05 -4.45
N THR A 121 13.11 6.11 -3.52
CA THR A 121 12.05 5.12 -3.63
C THR A 121 11.36 4.94 -2.29
N ARG A 122 10.13 4.44 -2.32
CA ARG A 122 9.33 4.20 -1.12
C ARG A 122 8.39 3.02 -1.34
N PRO A 123 8.21 2.13 -0.34
CA PRO A 123 7.19 1.08 -0.41
C PRO A 123 5.77 1.67 -0.43
N ASP A 124 4.81 0.90 -0.96
CA ASP A 124 3.40 1.23 -0.78
C ASP A 124 2.98 1.11 0.71
N LEU A 125 1.79 1.64 1.03
CA LEU A 125 1.28 1.67 2.41
C LEU A 125 1.14 0.28 3.03
N SER A 126 0.81 -0.74 2.24
CA SER A 126 0.70 -2.11 2.72
C SER A 126 2.08 -2.63 3.13
N ALA A 127 3.09 -2.42 2.28
CA ALA A 127 4.47 -2.80 2.58
C ALA A 127 5.04 -2.01 3.78
N LEU A 128 4.78 -0.70 3.88
CA LEU A 128 5.17 0.11 5.04
C LEU A 128 4.59 -0.44 6.34
N ASN A 129 3.29 -0.71 6.36
CA ASN A 129 2.62 -1.28 7.53
C ASN A 129 3.18 -2.67 7.90
N ARG A 130 3.61 -3.48 6.92
CA ARG A 130 4.29 -4.75 7.20
C ARG A 130 5.65 -4.56 7.86
N TYR A 131 6.51 -3.69 7.31
CA TYR A 131 7.83 -3.42 7.91
C TYR A 131 7.70 -2.84 9.31
N ASP A 132 6.74 -1.95 9.53
CA ASP A 132 6.47 -1.37 10.82
C ASP A 132 6.03 -2.42 11.86
N ARG A 133 5.17 -3.38 11.49
CA ARG A 133 4.83 -4.53 12.34
C ARG A 133 6.05 -5.40 12.65
N ILE A 134 6.96 -5.62 11.69
CA ILE A 134 8.21 -6.35 11.92
C ILE A 134 9.05 -5.63 12.97
N VAL A 135 9.20 -4.31 12.85
CA VAL A 135 9.92 -3.48 13.83
C VAL A 135 9.30 -3.62 15.22
N GLU A 136 7.98 -3.45 15.33
CA GLU A 136 7.26 -3.58 16.61
C GLU A 136 7.45 -4.96 17.25
N LEU A 137 7.38 -6.04 16.46
CA LEU A 137 7.62 -7.41 16.94
C LEU A 137 9.05 -7.60 17.47
N ILE A 138 10.06 -7.09 16.76
CA ILE A 138 11.47 -7.20 17.18
C ILE A 138 11.70 -6.42 18.48
N VAL A 139 11.16 -5.20 18.57
CA VAL A 139 11.27 -4.35 19.76
C VAL A 139 10.64 -5.05 20.97
N ASN A 140 9.43 -5.60 20.82
CA ASN A 140 8.74 -6.28 21.90
C ASN A 140 9.50 -7.53 22.38
N ASN A 141 10.02 -8.34 21.45
CA ASN A 141 10.82 -9.51 21.78
C ASN A 141 12.14 -9.18 22.47
N THR A 142 12.75 -8.04 22.15
CA THR A 142 14.01 -7.58 22.76
C THR A 142 13.76 -7.04 24.18
N ARG A 143 12.61 -6.42 24.44
CA ARG A 143 12.22 -5.94 25.78
C ARG A 143 11.91 -7.06 26.76
N VAL A 144 11.29 -8.16 26.29
CA VAL A 144 10.93 -9.31 27.14
C VAL A 144 12.17 -10.11 27.60
N ARG A 145 13.32 -9.97 26.90
CA ARG A 145 14.57 -10.68 27.22
C ARG A 145 15.52 -9.89 28.14
N LYS A 146 15.16 -8.66 28.52
CA LYS A 146 15.89 -7.84 29.50
C LYS A 146 15.17 -7.91 30.84
#